data_AF-A0A2G9RTJ7-F1
#
_entry.id   AF-A0A2G9RTJ7-F1
#
_cell.length_a   1.000
_cell.length_b   1.000
_cell.length_c   1.000
_cell.angle_alpha   90.00
_cell.angle_beta   90.00
_cell.angle_gamma   90.00
#
_symmetry.space_group_name_H-M   'P 1'
#
loop_
_entity.id
_entity.type
_entity.pdbx_description
1 polymer ?
#
loop_
_entity_poly.entity_id
_entity_poly.type
_entity_poly.pdbx_seq_one_letter_code
_entity_poly.pdbx_strand_id
1 'polypeptide(L)'
;MAVSSLASFRNTDSRLQGLLLYHHFVALKDLVPSTIQEEFLQYCDHLPSKDLSAYHYIQDILRDWSSQEKLPGNIIKLLLTSLQQFYADVDDSVRAAEAAHRGSLWINLGLLQIHLWLPQTTFDPAIKKKYRLQYAEEELHHLEYEYKTRNLSSTLLTGKEIIDEDLKKHIHPHISLLLQRIQKLKAVVHNLSKKQAYRPSSSSYDVLYQDVQNYLKSIGKMTSVQDFATRLQKALGGKGTKSRQGLNNLLSEEAAWQRSHHQFRKRLAEDYCYYPDMVTPLQAAILQVQHGVRIMASELFTTMNSTLISPSKITSLLTSLLAFPSTCDIFPTYFSRADSLCSVGSLDILKSLKKLSQKYPCKDQSTHGKDLSSCLTKEQLLVNGLLYLRSHVLCTGEMDEQSLTLFRHINQVSLISIFFSFSGINICFKHILLYN
;
A
#
# COMPACT_ATOMS: atom_id res chain seq x y z
N MET A 1 9.46 -23.71 7.13
CA MET A 1 8.78 -23.31 5.87
C MET A 1 8.25 -21.86 5.82
N ALA A 2 8.69 -20.92 6.68
CA ALA A 2 8.16 -19.53 6.69
C ALA A 2 8.90 -18.53 5.77
N VAL A 3 9.93 -18.96 5.03
CA VAL A 3 10.79 -18.07 4.22
C VAL A 3 10.20 -17.80 2.82
N SER A 4 9.24 -18.63 2.36
CA SER A 4 8.67 -18.52 1.00
C SER A 4 7.68 -17.37 0.84
N SER A 5 6.85 -17.05 1.85
CA SER A 5 5.81 -16.01 1.71
C SER A 5 6.38 -14.59 1.71
N LEU A 6 7.43 -14.32 2.48
CA LEU A 6 8.03 -12.98 2.53
C LEU A 6 8.79 -12.65 1.23
N ALA A 7 9.43 -13.65 0.61
CA ALA A 7 10.07 -13.51 -0.69
C ALA A 7 9.06 -13.24 -1.81
N SER A 8 7.86 -13.87 -1.76
CA SER A 8 6.81 -13.61 -2.75
C SER A 8 6.27 -12.18 -2.67
N PHE A 9 6.07 -11.62 -1.47
CA PHE A 9 5.60 -10.23 -1.32
C PHE A 9 6.62 -9.19 -1.80
N ARG A 10 7.91 -9.44 -1.57
CA ARG A 10 8.99 -8.55 -2.03
C ARG A 10 9.09 -8.49 -3.55
N ASN A 11 8.91 -9.63 -4.22
CA ASN A 11 8.91 -9.72 -5.67
C ASN A 11 7.64 -9.11 -6.29
N THR A 12 6.50 -9.17 -5.58
CA THR A 12 5.30 -8.45 -6.05
C THR A 12 5.48 -6.94 -5.98
N ASP A 13 6.15 -6.42 -4.94
CA ASP A 13 6.35 -4.98 -4.79
C ASP A 13 7.25 -4.40 -5.89
N SER A 14 8.40 -5.03 -6.17
CA SER A 14 9.29 -4.58 -7.24
C SER A 14 8.61 -4.63 -8.61
N ARG A 15 7.84 -5.69 -8.89
CA ARG A 15 7.06 -5.80 -10.13
C ARG A 15 6.02 -4.69 -10.25
N LEU A 16 5.29 -4.38 -9.19
CA LEU A 16 4.29 -3.31 -9.18
C LEU A 16 4.94 -1.93 -9.36
N GLN A 17 6.08 -1.67 -8.72
CA GLN A 17 6.85 -0.44 -8.89
C GLN A 17 7.31 -0.28 -10.35
N GLY A 18 7.81 -1.35 -10.97
CA GLY A 18 8.21 -1.36 -12.38
C GLY A 18 7.04 -1.12 -13.33
N LEU A 19 5.89 -1.76 -13.10
CA LEU A 19 4.67 -1.55 -13.90
C LEU A 19 4.13 -0.12 -13.76
N LEU A 20 4.17 0.46 -12.56
CA LEU A 20 3.79 1.84 -12.38
C LEU A 20 4.74 2.78 -13.12
N LEU A 21 6.06 2.60 -12.98
CA LEU A 21 7.04 3.39 -13.74
C LEU A 21 6.77 3.31 -15.25
N TYR A 22 6.60 2.10 -15.77
CA TYR A 22 6.21 1.86 -17.15
C TYR A 22 5.00 2.70 -17.57
N HIS A 23 3.89 2.63 -16.83
CA HIS A 23 2.69 3.40 -17.15
C HIS A 23 2.91 4.92 -17.10
N HIS A 24 3.72 5.42 -16.17
CA HIS A 24 4.07 6.84 -16.15
C HIS A 24 4.85 7.25 -17.39
N PHE A 25 5.82 6.45 -17.84
CA PHE A 25 6.61 6.78 -19.03
C PHE A 25 5.80 6.65 -20.32
N VAL A 26 4.98 5.62 -20.48
CA VAL A 26 4.08 5.46 -21.63
C VAL A 26 3.12 6.65 -21.75
N ALA A 27 2.63 7.18 -20.62
CA ALA A 27 1.78 8.37 -20.61
C ALA A 27 2.49 9.64 -21.12
N LEU A 28 3.82 9.66 -21.19
CA LEU A 28 4.62 10.79 -21.69
C LEU A 28 4.96 10.65 -23.19
N LYS A 29 4.45 9.62 -23.89
CA LYS A 29 4.67 9.37 -25.32
C LYS A 29 4.43 10.62 -26.18
N ASP A 30 3.36 11.37 -25.89
CA ASP A 30 2.97 12.52 -26.70
C ASP A 30 3.95 13.72 -26.57
N LEU A 31 4.84 13.71 -25.57
CA LEU A 31 5.89 14.73 -25.41
C LEU A 31 7.16 14.42 -26.23
N VAL A 32 7.25 13.19 -26.72
CA VAL A 32 8.35 12.69 -27.54
C VAL A 32 8.09 13.04 -29.03
N PRO A 33 9.10 13.51 -29.79
CA PRO A 33 8.99 13.71 -31.23
C PRO A 33 8.49 12.45 -31.95
N SER A 34 7.59 12.61 -32.93
CA SER A 34 6.95 11.50 -33.64
C SER A 34 7.92 10.51 -34.29
N THR A 35 9.13 10.94 -34.64
CA THR A 35 10.18 10.11 -35.25
C THR A 35 10.76 9.06 -34.31
N ILE A 36 10.74 9.28 -33.00
CA ILE A 36 11.35 8.38 -31.99
C ILE A 36 10.33 7.79 -31.02
N GLN A 37 9.02 8.01 -31.25
CA GLN A 37 7.96 7.53 -30.36
C GLN A 37 7.91 6.01 -30.24
N GLU A 38 8.11 5.27 -31.33
CA GLU A 38 8.09 3.81 -31.32
C GLU A 38 9.29 3.24 -30.56
N GLU A 39 10.47 3.80 -30.79
CA GLU A 39 11.70 3.45 -30.06
C GLU A 39 11.56 3.72 -28.56
N PHE A 40 11.01 4.89 -28.18
CA PHE A 40 10.76 5.22 -26.78
C PHE A 40 9.81 4.23 -26.10
N LEU A 41 8.72 3.83 -26.76
CA LEU A 41 7.80 2.84 -26.22
C LEU A 41 8.47 1.47 -26.04
N GLN A 42 9.31 1.06 -26.98
CA GLN A 42 10.06 -0.20 -26.88
C GLN A 42 11.00 -0.19 -25.66
N TYR A 43 11.74 0.89 -25.42
CA TYR A 43 12.56 1.01 -24.21
C TYR A 43 11.71 1.08 -22.93
N CYS A 44 10.52 1.67 -22.98
CA CYS A 44 9.59 1.62 -21.84
C CYS A 44 9.18 0.18 -21.50
N ASP A 45 8.87 -0.65 -22.49
CA ASP A 45 8.48 -2.05 -22.28
C ASP A 45 9.60 -2.87 -21.59
N HIS A 46 10.86 -2.47 -21.76
CA HIS A 46 12.03 -3.09 -21.13
C HIS A 46 12.32 -2.60 -19.69
N LEU A 47 11.59 -1.60 -19.19
CA LEU A 47 11.75 -1.09 -17.81
C LEU A 47 11.47 -2.17 -16.75
N PRO A 48 10.33 -2.91 -16.76
CA PRO A 48 10.04 -3.88 -15.70
C PRO A 48 11.05 -5.03 -15.63
N SER A 49 11.73 -5.34 -16.75
CA SER A 49 12.83 -6.31 -16.83
C SER A 49 14.17 -5.80 -16.30
N LYS A 50 14.25 -4.55 -15.85
CA LYS A 50 15.48 -3.89 -15.38
C LYS A 50 16.61 -3.90 -16.41
N ASP A 51 16.29 -3.66 -17.69
CA ASP A 51 17.32 -3.48 -18.72
C ASP A 51 18.07 -2.15 -18.54
N LEU A 52 19.40 -2.20 -18.46
CA LEU A 52 20.26 -1.03 -18.30
C LEU A 52 20.27 -0.13 -19.52
N SER A 53 20.07 -0.67 -20.72
CA SER A 53 19.99 0.13 -21.96
C SER A 53 18.77 1.05 -21.93
N ALA A 54 17.61 0.51 -21.54
CA ALA A 54 16.38 1.25 -21.33
C ALA A 54 16.52 2.33 -20.24
N TYR A 55 17.23 2.04 -19.15
CA TYR A 55 17.53 3.02 -18.11
C TYR A 55 18.27 4.23 -18.67
N HIS A 56 19.38 4.02 -19.37
CA HIS A 56 20.20 5.12 -19.91
C HIS A 56 19.45 5.93 -20.95
N TYR A 57 18.77 5.26 -21.88
CA TYR A 57 17.99 5.93 -22.93
C TYR A 57 16.91 6.86 -22.33
N ILE A 58 16.11 6.34 -21.38
CA ILE A 58 15.04 7.11 -20.74
C ILE A 58 15.61 8.22 -19.85
N GLN A 59 16.74 7.96 -19.17
CA GLN A 59 17.43 8.97 -18.37
C GLN A 59 17.88 10.17 -19.21
N ASP A 60 18.42 9.91 -20.40
CA ASP A 60 18.90 10.97 -21.31
C ASP A 60 17.73 11.80 -21.84
N ILE A 61 16.63 11.16 -22.25
CA ILE A 61 15.39 11.87 -22.63
C ILE A 61 14.86 12.75 -21.50
N LEU A 62 14.85 12.25 -20.25
CA LEU A 62 14.42 13.04 -19.10
C LEU A 62 15.33 14.25 -18.84
N ARG A 63 16.64 14.12 -19.08
CA ARG A 63 17.59 15.23 -18.97
C ARG A 63 17.37 16.27 -20.07
N ASP A 64 17.10 15.83 -21.29
CA ASP A 64 16.75 16.71 -22.40
C ASP A 64 15.44 17.46 -22.14
N TRP A 65 14.44 16.80 -21.55
CA TRP A 65 13.21 17.48 -21.14
C TRP A 65 13.43 18.49 -20.01
N SER A 66 14.41 18.24 -19.15
CA SER A 66 14.82 19.20 -18.12
C SER A 66 15.45 20.45 -18.71
N SER A 67 16.21 20.35 -19.80
CA SER A 67 16.82 21.51 -20.46
C SER A 67 15.84 22.28 -21.34
N GLN A 68 14.82 21.60 -21.87
CA GLN A 68 13.77 22.19 -22.71
C GLN A 68 12.55 22.72 -21.94
N GLU A 69 12.55 22.61 -20.59
CA GLU A 69 11.43 23.01 -19.70
C GLU A 69 10.05 22.45 -20.10
N LYS A 70 10.01 21.27 -20.75
CA LYS A 70 8.76 20.65 -21.21
C LYS A 70 7.83 20.21 -20.08
N LEU A 71 8.40 19.93 -18.91
CA LEU A 71 7.69 19.47 -17.72
C LEU A 71 8.13 20.28 -16.49
N PRO A 72 7.26 20.44 -15.49
CA PRO A 72 7.64 21.04 -14.21
C PRO A 72 8.85 20.34 -13.58
N GLY A 73 9.84 21.11 -13.14
CA GLY A 73 11.11 20.56 -12.65
C GLY A 73 10.97 19.61 -11.45
N ASN A 74 9.95 19.79 -10.61
CA ASN A 74 9.63 18.85 -9.52
C ASN A 74 9.19 17.47 -10.04
N ILE A 75 8.42 17.41 -11.13
CA ILE A 75 7.96 16.16 -11.76
C ILE A 75 9.14 15.44 -12.41
N ILE A 76 9.98 16.17 -13.16
CA ILE A 76 11.19 15.61 -13.76
C ILE A 76 12.12 15.04 -12.69
N LYS A 77 12.33 15.79 -11.60
CA LYS A 77 13.14 15.34 -10.46
C LYS A 77 12.58 14.06 -9.85
N LEU A 78 11.25 13.96 -9.65
CA LEU A 78 10.61 12.76 -9.13
C LEU A 78 10.78 11.57 -10.07
N LEU A 79 10.56 11.76 -11.38
CA LEU A 79 10.75 10.72 -12.40
C LEU A 79 12.20 10.22 -12.41
N LEU A 80 13.18 11.11 -12.51
CA LEU A 80 14.61 10.77 -12.46
C LEU A 80 14.97 10.03 -11.17
N THR A 81 14.53 10.54 -10.02
CA THR A 81 14.81 9.90 -8.72
C THR A 81 14.18 8.51 -8.65
N SER A 82 12.94 8.35 -9.13
CA SER A 82 12.24 7.07 -9.12
C SER A 82 12.88 6.04 -10.06
N LEU A 83 13.34 6.48 -11.25
CA LEU A 83 14.07 5.67 -12.20
C LEU A 83 15.42 5.21 -11.63
N GLN A 84 16.21 6.16 -11.10
CA GLN A 84 17.47 5.86 -10.42
C GLN A 84 17.30 4.91 -9.25
N GLN A 85 16.22 5.08 -8.48
CA GLN A 85 15.95 4.19 -7.36
C GLN A 85 15.62 2.79 -7.87
N PHE A 86 14.68 2.62 -8.78
CA PHE A 86 14.28 1.31 -9.28
C PHE A 86 15.44 0.44 -9.82
N TYR A 87 16.44 1.10 -10.43
CA TYR A 87 17.64 0.47 -10.98
C TYR A 87 18.83 0.40 -10.01
N ALA A 88 18.77 1.04 -8.85
CA ALA A 88 19.84 0.95 -7.87
C ALA A 88 19.95 -0.50 -7.39
N ASP A 89 21.13 -1.08 -7.54
CA ASP A 89 21.45 -2.37 -6.95
C ASP A 89 21.58 -2.15 -5.43
N VAL A 90 20.74 -2.85 -4.66
CA VAL A 90 20.80 -2.80 -3.21
C VAL A 90 21.49 -4.07 -2.76
N ASP A 91 22.53 -3.94 -1.93
CA ASP A 91 23.12 -5.09 -1.26
C ASP A 91 22.03 -5.85 -0.48
N ASP A 92 21.54 -6.94 -1.07
CA ASP A 92 20.48 -7.81 -0.51
C ASP A 92 20.86 -8.38 0.86
N SER A 93 22.14 -8.29 1.23
CA SER A 93 22.67 -8.66 2.54
C SER A 93 22.09 -7.83 3.69
N VAL A 94 21.61 -6.59 3.44
CA VAL A 94 21.08 -5.70 4.48
C VAL A 94 19.61 -5.35 4.24
N ARG A 95 18.72 -6.13 4.86
CA ARG A 95 17.25 -5.92 4.83
C ARG A 95 16.79 -4.47 5.11
N ALA A 96 17.47 -3.78 6.02
CA ALA A 96 17.13 -2.40 6.37
C ALA A 96 17.39 -1.41 5.22
N ALA A 97 18.43 -1.65 4.42
CA ALA A 97 18.74 -0.84 3.24
C ALA A 97 17.72 -1.10 2.13
N GLU A 98 17.35 -2.36 1.91
CA GLU A 98 16.32 -2.78 0.95
C GLU A 98 14.94 -2.18 1.27
N ALA A 99 14.52 -2.20 2.55
CA ALA A 99 13.25 -1.60 2.97
C ALA A 99 13.24 -0.07 2.85
N ALA A 100 14.34 0.59 3.22
CA ALA A 100 14.51 2.04 3.05
C ALA A 100 14.41 2.45 1.58
N HIS A 101 15.05 1.68 0.70
CA HIS A 101 15.06 1.89 -0.72
C HIS A 101 13.66 1.73 -1.34
N ARG A 102 13.01 0.58 -1.13
CA ARG A 102 11.65 0.32 -1.64
C ARG A 102 10.63 1.32 -1.11
N GLY A 103 10.70 1.64 0.18
CA GLY A 103 9.83 2.63 0.79
C GLY A 103 10.00 4.01 0.16
N SER A 104 11.23 4.40 -0.15
CA SER A 104 11.51 5.65 -0.87
C SER A 104 10.88 5.69 -2.24
N LEU A 105 11.00 4.59 -3.00
CA LEU A 105 10.49 4.52 -4.36
C LEU A 105 8.96 4.65 -4.37
N TRP A 106 8.27 3.93 -3.48
CA TRP A 106 6.81 4.07 -3.30
C TRP A 106 6.38 5.49 -2.95
N ILE A 107 7.13 6.17 -2.08
CA ILE A 107 6.85 7.58 -1.74
C ILE A 107 7.02 8.48 -2.96
N ASN A 108 8.09 8.33 -3.72
CA ASN A 108 8.34 9.15 -4.90
C ASN A 108 7.30 8.90 -6.01
N LEU A 109 6.91 7.64 -6.24
CA LEU A 109 5.83 7.29 -7.18
C LEU A 109 4.48 7.85 -6.73
N GLY A 110 4.15 7.73 -5.44
CA GLY A 110 2.93 8.30 -4.90
C GLY A 110 2.89 9.83 -4.98
N LEU A 111 4.00 10.51 -4.67
CA LEU A 111 4.12 11.96 -4.83
C LEU A 111 3.99 12.39 -6.30
N LEU A 112 4.62 11.65 -7.22
CA LEU A 112 4.48 11.88 -8.65
C LEU A 112 3.01 11.80 -9.07
N GLN A 113 2.30 10.75 -8.66
CA GLN A 113 0.88 10.58 -8.96
C GLN A 113 0.00 11.67 -8.33
N ILE A 114 0.26 12.08 -7.09
CA ILE A 114 -0.46 13.20 -6.46
C ILE A 114 -0.33 14.46 -7.32
N HIS A 115 0.87 14.75 -7.85
CA HIS A 115 1.09 15.92 -8.69
C HIS A 115 0.45 15.82 -10.08
N LEU A 116 0.39 14.62 -10.66
CA LEU A 116 -0.25 14.38 -11.96
C LEU A 116 -1.78 14.49 -11.89
N TRP A 117 -2.40 13.99 -10.82
CA TRP A 117 -3.85 13.97 -10.63
C TRP A 117 -4.39 15.20 -9.90
N LEU A 118 -3.53 16.19 -9.63
CA LEU A 118 -3.95 17.41 -8.97
C LEU A 118 -4.92 18.20 -9.87
N PRO A 119 -6.07 18.65 -9.36
CA PRO A 119 -6.91 19.56 -10.11
C PRO A 119 -6.17 20.88 -10.35
N GLN A 120 -5.94 21.23 -11.62
CA GLN A 120 -5.21 22.43 -12.02
C GLN A 120 -6.12 23.67 -12.09
N THR A 121 -7.42 23.47 -12.21
CA THR A 121 -8.42 24.51 -12.36
C THR A 121 -9.51 24.39 -11.31
N THR A 122 -10.03 25.54 -10.87
CA THR A 122 -11.23 25.63 -10.02
C THR A 122 -12.49 25.18 -10.75
N PHE A 123 -12.46 25.08 -12.08
CA PHE A 123 -13.57 24.54 -12.86
C PHE A 123 -13.42 23.05 -13.10
N ASP A 124 -14.52 22.31 -12.97
CA ASP A 124 -14.58 20.88 -13.28
C ASP A 124 -14.52 20.66 -14.80
N PRO A 125 -13.47 19.99 -15.32
CA PRO A 125 -13.33 19.73 -16.75
C PRO A 125 -14.43 18.82 -17.31
N ALA A 126 -15.07 17.98 -16.48
CA ALA A 126 -16.15 17.11 -16.92
C ALA A 126 -17.43 17.89 -17.27
N ILE A 127 -17.69 19.02 -16.60
CA ILE A 127 -18.88 19.86 -16.85
C ILE A 127 -18.77 20.55 -18.23
N LYS A 128 -17.56 20.76 -18.76
CA LYS A 128 -17.36 21.32 -20.11
C LYS A 128 -18.15 20.57 -21.19
N LYS A 129 -18.24 19.24 -21.09
CA LYS A 129 -19.02 18.42 -22.04
C LYS A 129 -20.53 18.60 -21.87
N LYS A 130 -20.99 18.84 -20.65
CA LYS A 130 -22.40 19.15 -20.36
C LYS A 130 -22.80 20.48 -20.98
N TYR A 131 -22.00 21.53 -20.80
CA TYR A 131 -22.28 22.84 -21.42
C TYR A 131 -22.23 22.77 -22.94
N ARG A 132 -21.27 22.03 -23.52
CA ARG A 132 -21.24 21.81 -24.98
C ARG A 132 -22.49 21.12 -25.50
N LEU A 133 -23.03 20.16 -24.74
CA LEU A 133 -24.29 19.51 -25.09
C LEU A 133 -25.45 20.50 -25.03
N GLN A 134 -25.54 21.27 -23.95
CA GLN A 134 -26.58 22.29 -23.78
C GLN A 134 -26.59 23.30 -24.93
N TYR A 135 -25.43 23.86 -25.29
CA TYR A 135 -25.35 24.79 -26.43
C TYR A 135 -25.73 24.14 -27.77
N ALA A 136 -25.37 22.87 -27.98
CA ALA A 136 -25.75 22.15 -29.19
C ALA A 136 -27.26 21.86 -29.25
N GLU A 137 -27.89 21.59 -28.11
CA GLU A 137 -29.35 21.41 -27.98
C GLU A 137 -30.09 22.73 -28.19
N GLU A 138 -29.61 23.84 -27.63
CA GLU A 138 -30.15 25.18 -27.83
C GLU A 138 -30.04 25.62 -29.30
N GLU A 139 -28.89 25.42 -29.94
CA GLU A 139 -28.69 25.71 -31.37
C GLU A 139 -29.62 24.84 -32.22
N LEU A 140 -29.71 23.53 -31.94
CA LEU A 140 -30.59 22.62 -32.66
C LEU A 140 -32.06 23.06 -32.54
N HIS A 141 -32.51 23.40 -31.33
CA HIS A 141 -33.84 23.92 -31.09
C HIS A 141 -34.07 25.19 -31.92
N HIS A 142 -33.19 26.18 -31.86
CA HIS A 142 -33.33 27.41 -32.66
C HIS A 142 -33.49 27.13 -34.17
N LEU A 143 -32.64 26.27 -34.73
CA LEU A 143 -32.72 25.92 -36.16
C LEU A 143 -33.97 25.14 -36.53
N GLU A 144 -34.47 24.27 -35.64
CA GLU A 144 -35.74 23.56 -35.84
C GLU A 144 -36.94 24.51 -35.80
N TYR A 145 -36.92 25.54 -34.95
CA TYR A 145 -37.96 26.58 -34.95
C TYR A 145 -37.90 27.44 -36.21
N GLU A 146 -36.69 27.84 -36.63
CA GLU A 146 -36.48 28.57 -37.88
C GLU A 146 -37.02 27.77 -39.07
N TYR A 147 -36.73 26.47 -39.13
CA TYR A 147 -37.27 25.56 -40.15
C TYR A 147 -38.80 25.49 -40.09
N LYS A 148 -39.40 25.25 -38.91
CA LYS A 148 -40.85 25.16 -38.73
C LYS A 148 -41.57 26.45 -39.14
N THR A 149 -41.00 27.60 -38.80
CA THR A 149 -41.55 28.93 -39.12
C THR A 149 -41.54 29.17 -40.62
N ARG A 150 -40.44 28.84 -41.30
CA ARG A 150 -40.37 28.91 -42.76
C ARG A 150 -41.33 27.93 -43.41
N ASN A 151 -41.42 26.71 -42.89
CA ASN A 151 -42.34 25.69 -43.42
C ASN A 151 -43.79 26.19 -43.36
N LEU A 152 -44.20 26.73 -42.21
CA LEU A 152 -45.52 27.33 -42.03
C LEU A 152 -45.78 28.47 -43.03
N SER A 153 -44.82 29.38 -43.22
CA SER A 153 -44.93 30.46 -44.19
C SER A 153 -45.13 29.94 -45.63
N SER A 154 -44.35 28.93 -46.03
CA SER A 154 -44.51 28.27 -47.33
C SER A 154 -45.90 27.65 -47.48
N THR A 155 -46.37 26.94 -46.46
CA THR A 155 -47.69 26.30 -46.47
C THR A 155 -48.82 27.32 -46.54
N LEU A 156 -48.71 28.46 -45.85
CA LEU A 156 -49.70 29.53 -45.94
C LEU A 156 -49.74 30.21 -47.32
N LEU A 157 -48.57 30.40 -47.95
CA LEU A 157 -48.47 31.09 -49.25
C LEU A 157 -48.81 30.17 -50.43
N THR A 158 -48.45 28.88 -50.35
CA THR A 158 -48.51 27.94 -51.49
C THR A 158 -49.42 26.73 -51.26
N GLY A 159 -49.89 26.52 -50.03
CA GLY A 159 -50.65 25.32 -49.64
C GLY A 159 -49.81 24.05 -49.51
N LYS A 160 -48.48 24.13 -49.69
CA LYS A 160 -47.55 22.98 -49.74
C LYS A 160 -46.40 23.11 -48.74
N GLU A 161 -45.83 22.00 -48.31
CA GLU A 161 -44.67 21.99 -47.42
C GLU A 161 -43.38 22.31 -48.19
N ILE A 162 -42.38 22.86 -47.50
CA ILE A 162 -41.08 23.20 -48.10
C ILE A 162 -40.39 21.96 -48.66
N ILE A 163 -40.63 20.77 -48.09
CA ILE A 163 -39.99 19.52 -48.51
C ILE A 163 -40.73 18.85 -49.69
N ASP A 164 -41.87 19.36 -50.15
CA ASP A 164 -42.59 18.76 -51.27
C ASP A 164 -41.76 18.76 -52.57
N GLU A 165 -41.73 17.62 -53.28
CA GLU A 165 -40.91 17.39 -54.47
C GLU A 165 -41.12 18.44 -55.57
N ASP A 166 -42.34 18.98 -55.68
CA ASP A 166 -42.69 20.04 -56.64
C ASP A 166 -41.98 21.37 -56.33
N LEU A 167 -41.76 21.65 -55.04
CA LEU A 167 -41.12 22.87 -54.56
C LEU A 167 -39.60 22.72 -54.46
N LYS A 168 -39.07 21.50 -54.29
CA LYS A 168 -37.62 21.21 -54.17
C LYS A 168 -36.74 21.86 -55.22
N LYS A 169 -37.22 22.00 -56.46
CA LYS A 169 -36.48 22.61 -57.57
C LYS A 169 -36.30 24.13 -57.44
N HIS A 170 -37.12 24.78 -56.62
CA HIS A 170 -37.15 26.25 -56.43
C HIS A 170 -36.81 26.66 -54.99
N ILE A 171 -36.34 25.72 -54.15
CA ILE A 171 -35.97 26.00 -52.77
C ILE A 171 -34.69 26.86 -52.74
N HIS A 172 -34.72 27.91 -51.91
CA HIS A 172 -33.53 28.71 -51.65
C HIS A 172 -32.41 27.86 -51.01
N PRO A 173 -31.15 27.92 -51.49
CA PRO A 173 -30.04 27.08 -51.02
C PRO A 173 -29.84 27.05 -49.49
N HIS A 174 -30.15 28.17 -48.82
CA HIS A 174 -30.14 28.30 -47.36
C HIS A 174 -30.97 27.22 -46.63
N ILE A 175 -32.12 26.81 -47.17
CA ILE A 175 -32.98 25.80 -46.54
C ILE A 175 -32.33 24.41 -46.60
N SER A 176 -31.66 24.08 -47.70
CA SER A 176 -30.90 22.83 -47.82
C SER A 176 -29.74 22.80 -46.82
N LEU A 177 -28.99 23.91 -46.70
CA LEU A 177 -27.92 24.05 -45.71
C LEU A 177 -28.45 23.96 -44.27
N LEU A 178 -29.61 24.57 -43.98
CA LEU A 178 -30.29 24.50 -42.69
C LEU A 178 -30.58 23.04 -42.31
N LEU A 179 -31.21 22.27 -43.20
CA LEU A 179 -31.55 20.86 -42.96
C LEU A 179 -30.30 20.00 -42.74
N GLN A 180 -29.24 20.22 -43.55
CA GLN A 180 -27.95 19.54 -43.35
C GLN A 180 -27.33 19.89 -41.99
N ARG A 181 -27.39 21.17 -41.58
CA ARG A 181 -26.88 21.61 -40.28
C ARG A 181 -27.66 20.97 -39.14
N ILE A 182 -28.99 20.92 -39.22
CA ILE A 182 -29.87 20.23 -38.26
C ILE A 182 -29.47 18.76 -38.12
N GLN A 183 -29.29 18.04 -39.24
CA GLN A 183 -28.87 16.63 -39.20
C GLN A 183 -27.49 16.44 -38.55
N LYS A 184 -26.52 17.30 -38.89
CA LYS A 184 -25.19 17.30 -38.26
C LYS A 184 -25.27 17.56 -36.76
N LEU A 185 -26.07 18.55 -36.33
CA LEU A 185 -26.26 18.85 -34.91
C LEU A 185 -26.95 17.71 -34.16
N LYS A 186 -27.95 17.04 -34.75
CA LYS A 186 -28.57 15.84 -34.15
C LYS A 186 -27.53 14.74 -33.88
N ALA A 187 -26.62 14.50 -34.81
CA ALA A 187 -25.53 13.56 -34.62
C ALA A 187 -24.55 14.01 -33.50
N VAL A 188 -24.23 15.30 -33.43
CA VAL A 188 -23.38 15.87 -32.39
C VAL A 188 -24.03 15.74 -31.00
N VAL A 189 -25.30 16.12 -30.85
CA VAL A 189 -26.09 15.97 -29.62
C VAL A 189 -26.13 14.50 -29.19
N HIS A 190 -26.44 13.59 -30.11
CA HIS A 190 -26.43 12.16 -29.84
C HIS A 190 -25.06 11.67 -29.32
N ASN A 191 -23.97 12.08 -29.95
CA ASN A 191 -22.62 11.68 -29.52
C ASN A 191 -22.21 12.29 -28.17
N LEU A 192 -22.58 13.54 -27.90
CA LEU A 192 -22.29 14.23 -26.65
C LEU A 192 -23.12 13.68 -25.48
N SER A 193 -24.36 13.25 -25.73
CA SER A 193 -25.23 12.66 -24.70
C SER A 193 -24.66 11.36 -24.13
N LYS A 194 -24.00 10.54 -24.95
CA LYS A 194 -23.40 9.25 -24.53
C LYS A 194 -22.21 9.38 -23.58
N LYS A 195 -21.50 10.52 -23.58
CA LYS A 195 -20.20 10.69 -22.91
C LYS A 195 -20.26 11.68 -21.73
N GLN A 196 -21.39 11.72 -21.04
CA GLN A 196 -21.60 12.59 -19.88
C GLN A 196 -21.14 11.90 -18.59
N ALA A 197 -20.28 12.58 -17.83
CA ALA A 197 -20.02 12.19 -16.46
C ALA A 197 -21.19 12.65 -15.59
N TYR A 198 -21.62 11.78 -14.68
CA TYR A 198 -22.62 12.18 -13.69
C TYR A 198 -22.01 13.17 -12.70
N ARG A 199 -22.71 14.28 -12.44
CA ARG A 199 -22.37 15.28 -11.43
C ARG A 199 -23.64 15.74 -10.70
N PRO A 200 -23.58 16.00 -9.38
CA PRO A 200 -24.71 16.51 -8.63
C PRO A 200 -25.12 17.91 -9.13
N SER A 201 -26.36 18.29 -8.88
CA SER A 201 -26.91 19.60 -9.27
C SER A 201 -26.25 20.76 -8.49
N SER A 202 -25.93 20.56 -7.22
CA SER A 202 -25.09 21.46 -6.43
C SER A 202 -23.61 21.10 -6.64
N SER A 203 -22.82 22.01 -7.22
CA SER A 203 -21.40 21.77 -7.48
C SER A 203 -20.59 21.80 -6.18
N SER A 204 -20.14 20.63 -5.71
CA SER A 204 -19.19 20.49 -4.58
C SER A 204 -17.72 20.56 -5.02
N TYR A 205 -17.46 20.77 -6.32
CA TYR A 205 -16.12 20.74 -6.89
C TYR A 205 -15.20 21.83 -6.34
N ASP A 206 -15.72 23.05 -6.11
CA ASP A 206 -14.90 24.14 -5.56
C ASP A 206 -14.37 23.80 -4.16
N VAL A 207 -15.19 23.12 -3.36
CA VAL A 207 -14.82 22.66 -2.02
C VAL A 207 -13.80 21.52 -2.12
N LEU A 208 -14.02 20.55 -3.02
CA LEU A 208 -13.04 19.49 -3.31
C LEU A 208 -11.69 20.08 -3.72
N TYR A 209 -11.69 21.03 -4.63
CA TYR A 209 -10.49 21.74 -5.08
C TYR A 209 -9.77 22.37 -3.88
N GLN A 210 -10.49 23.13 -3.06
CA GLN A 210 -9.91 23.80 -1.90
C GLN A 210 -9.35 22.80 -0.86
N ASP A 211 -10.07 21.71 -0.59
CA ASP A 211 -9.63 20.66 0.33
C ASP A 211 -8.35 19.97 -0.14
N VAL A 212 -8.25 19.67 -1.43
CA VAL A 212 -7.04 19.07 -2.02
C VAL A 212 -5.87 20.06 -1.95
N GLN A 213 -6.08 21.34 -2.25
CA GLN A 213 -5.04 22.36 -2.12
C GLN A 213 -4.60 22.56 -0.67
N ASN A 214 -5.53 22.51 0.29
CA ASN A 214 -5.24 22.57 1.72
C ASN A 214 -4.43 21.35 2.18
N TYR A 215 -4.77 20.16 1.69
CA TYR A 215 -3.99 18.94 1.94
C TYR A 215 -2.55 19.08 1.45
N LEU A 216 -2.33 19.57 0.23
CA LEU A 216 -0.98 19.79 -0.31
C LEU A 216 -0.17 20.84 0.45
N LYS A 217 -0.83 21.84 1.04
CA LYS A 217 -0.15 22.86 1.87
C LYS A 217 0.18 22.35 3.28
N SER A 218 -0.45 21.27 3.71
CA SER A 218 -0.36 20.73 5.07
C SER A 218 0.30 19.34 5.10
N ILE A 219 -0.49 18.28 5.29
CA ILE A 219 -0.03 16.91 5.55
C ILE A 219 0.59 16.26 4.31
N GLY A 220 0.10 16.66 3.12
CA GLY A 220 0.59 16.19 1.82
C GLY A 220 1.72 17.03 1.23
N LYS A 221 2.27 17.99 1.98
CA LYS A 221 3.33 18.89 1.48
C LYS A 221 4.56 18.08 1.08
N MET A 222 4.93 18.16 -0.19
CA MET A 222 6.01 17.38 -0.79
C MET A 222 7.31 17.44 0.02
N THR A 223 7.77 18.63 0.42
CA THR A 223 8.99 18.79 1.21
C THR A 223 8.87 18.10 2.57
N SER A 224 7.72 18.22 3.24
CA SER A 224 7.49 17.59 4.55
C SER A 224 7.50 16.06 4.45
N VAL A 225 6.90 15.50 3.39
CA VAL A 225 6.90 14.06 3.14
C VAL A 225 8.32 13.55 2.84
N GLN A 226 9.09 14.27 2.01
CA GLN A 226 10.47 13.93 1.71
C GLN A 226 11.38 14.06 2.94
N ASP A 227 11.23 15.11 3.74
CA ASP A 227 11.95 15.30 5.01
C ASP A 227 11.62 14.18 6.00
N PHE A 228 10.36 13.74 6.05
CA PHE A 228 9.97 12.62 6.88
C PHE A 228 10.59 11.30 6.40
N ALA A 229 10.55 11.05 5.09
CA ALA A 229 11.19 9.88 4.47
C ALA A 229 12.69 9.83 4.75
N THR A 230 13.41 10.95 4.58
CA THR A 230 14.86 11.01 4.86
C THR A 230 15.17 10.79 6.34
N ARG A 231 14.33 11.27 7.27
CA ARG A 231 14.47 10.99 8.71
C ARG A 231 14.31 9.51 9.04
N LEU A 232 13.40 8.81 8.36
CA LEU A 232 13.21 7.36 8.49
C LEU A 232 14.39 6.58 7.88
N GLN A 233 14.83 6.94 6.68
CA GLN A 233 15.98 6.33 6.01
C GLN A 233 17.27 6.45 6.84
N LYS A 234 17.54 7.65 7.37
CA LYS A 234 18.70 7.88 8.26
C LYS A 234 18.64 7.02 9.52
N ALA A 235 17.44 6.79 10.06
CA ALA A 235 17.25 5.96 11.23
C ALA A 235 17.42 4.47 10.93
N LEU A 236 17.01 4.00 9.74
CA LEU A 236 17.22 2.63 9.27
C LEU A 236 18.70 2.33 8.97
N GLY A 237 19.42 3.28 8.36
CA GLY A 237 20.81 3.10 7.96
C GLY A 237 21.83 3.15 9.11
N GLY A 238 21.41 3.30 10.37
CA GLY A 238 22.31 3.39 11.53
C GLY A 238 23.19 4.65 11.56
N LYS A 239 23.11 5.53 10.54
CA LYS A 239 23.90 6.76 10.38
C LYS A 239 23.48 7.89 11.33
N GLY A 240 22.79 7.57 12.41
CA GLY A 240 22.40 8.51 13.46
C GLY A 240 22.43 7.86 14.83
N THR A 241 23.09 8.51 15.79
CA THR A 241 23.13 8.17 17.22
C THR A 241 21.78 8.47 17.88
N LYS A 242 20.68 7.92 17.36
CA LYS A 242 19.35 8.14 17.95
C LYS A 242 19.13 7.20 19.12
N SER A 243 18.83 7.77 20.28
CA SER A 243 18.38 7.00 21.44
C SER A 243 17.10 6.22 21.11
N ARG A 244 16.86 5.10 21.81
CA ARG A 244 15.63 4.31 21.66
C ARG A 244 14.36 5.16 21.83
N GLN A 245 14.42 6.20 22.66
CA GLN A 245 13.32 7.16 22.83
C GLN A 245 13.08 7.98 21.56
N GLY A 246 14.13 8.46 20.90
CA GLY A 246 14.02 9.18 19.62
C GLY A 246 13.41 8.32 18.50
N LEU A 247 13.71 7.02 18.46
CA LEU A 247 13.10 6.08 17.53
C LEU A 247 11.61 5.85 17.83
N ASN A 248 11.23 5.70 19.10
CA ASN A 248 9.81 5.58 19.48
C ASN A 248 9.03 6.85 19.15
N ASN A 249 9.62 8.04 19.33
CA ASN A 249 8.98 9.30 18.95
C ASN A 249 8.74 9.36 17.43
N LEU A 250 9.72 8.95 16.62
CA LEU A 250 9.57 8.89 15.16
C LEU A 250 8.48 7.93 14.71
N LEU A 251 8.34 6.77 15.37
CA LEU A 251 7.24 5.83 15.12
C LEU A 251 5.88 6.37 15.59
N SER A 252 5.84 7.14 16.68
CA SER A 252 4.60 7.78 17.14
C SER A 252 4.15 8.89 16.19
N GLU A 253 5.10 9.64 15.65
CA GLU A 253 4.89 10.65 14.61
C GLU A 253 4.37 9.98 13.33
N GLU A 254 4.95 8.85 12.91
CA GLU A 254 4.43 8.05 11.80
C GLU A 254 2.98 7.64 12.02
N ALA A 255 2.66 7.11 13.20
CA ALA A 255 1.31 6.67 13.51
C ALA A 255 0.31 7.84 13.49
N ALA A 256 0.70 9.03 13.99
CA ALA A 256 -0.12 10.24 13.91
C ALA A 256 -0.31 10.70 12.45
N TRP A 257 0.77 10.75 11.69
CA TRP A 257 0.77 11.12 10.27
C TRP A 257 -0.13 10.20 9.45
N GLN A 258 -0.05 8.88 9.66
CA GLN A 258 -0.91 7.90 8.99
C GLN A 258 -2.40 8.09 9.30
N ARG A 259 -2.74 8.44 10.55
CA ARG A 259 -4.14 8.73 10.93
C ARG A 259 -4.66 9.97 10.22
N SER A 260 -3.84 11.02 10.12
CA SER A 260 -4.22 12.24 9.41
C SER A 260 -4.48 11.99 7.92
N HIS A 261 -3.62 11.22 7.26
CA HIS A 261 -3.83 10.79 5.86
C HIS A 261 -5.06 9.90 5.70
N HIS A 262 -5.30 8.97 6.62
CA HIS A 262 -6.49 8.13 6.61
C HIS A 262 -7.77 8.96 6.75
N GLN A 263 -7.81 9.92 7.68
CA GLN A 263 -8.97 10.79 7.88
C GLN A 263 -9.26 11.63 6.63
N PHE A 264 -8.23 12.18 6.00
CA PHE A 264 -8.39 12.93 4.75
C PHE A 264 -8.91 12.04 3.62
N ARG A 265 -8.34 10.85 3.43
CA ARG A 265 -8.81 9.90 2.42
C ARG A 265 -10.25 9.43 2.65
N LYS A 266 -10.62 9.18 3.91
CA LYS A 266 -11.99 8.83 4.30
C LYS A 266 -12.95 9.94 3.89
N ARG A 267 -12.62 11.19 4.24
CA ARG A 267 -13.39 12.37 3.81
C ARG A 267 -13.49 12.46 2.29
N LEU A 268 -12.39 12.23 1.57
CA LEU A 268 -12.39 12.22 0.11
C LEU A 268 -13.37 11.20 -0.48
N ALA A 269 -13.46 10.00 0.11
CA ALA A 269 -14.36 8.94 -0.35
C ALA A 269 -15.82 9.27 -0.06
N GLU A 270 -16.10 9.81 1.14
CA GLU A 270 -17.45 10.03 1.64
C GLU A 270 -18.08 11.29 1.03
N ASP A 271 -17.38 12.43 1.13
CA ASP A 271 -17.94 13.74 0.77
C ASP A 271 -17.94 13.98 -0.75
N TYR A 272 -17.06 13.30 -1.50
CA TYR A 272 -16.84 13.56 -2.92
C TYR A 272 -17.01 12.32 -3.82
N CYS A 273 -17.87 11.37 -3.40
CA CYS A 273 -18.14 10.13 -4.14
C CYS A 273 -18.61 10.33 -5.60
N TYR A 274 -19.19 11.49 -5.95
CA TYR A 274 -19.63 11.83 -7.31
C TYR A 274 -18.50 12.28 -8.27
N TYR A 275 -17.25 12.30 -7.78
CA TYR A 275 -16.06 12.67 -8.56
C TYR A 275 -15.05 11.51 -8.64
N PRO A 276 -15.45 10.28 -9.04
CA PRO A 276 -14.58 9.11 -9.01
C PRO A 276 -13.34 9.26 -9.90
N ASP A 277 -13.47 9.98 -11.00
CA ASP A 277 -12.41 10.28 -11.95
C ASP A 277 -11.25 11.10 -11.33
N MET A 278 -11.52 11.88 -10.28
CA MET A 278 -10.51 12.66 -9.57
C MET A 278 -10.14 12.02 -8.23
N VAL A 279 -11.13 11.54 -7.49
CA VAL A 279 -10.96 11.02 -6.12
C VAL A 279 -10.23 9.69 -6.12
N THR A 280 -10.61 8.75 -6.98
CA THR A 280 -10.01 7.41 -7.01
C THR A 280 -8.50 7.44 -7.29
N PRO A 281 -8.00 8.11 -8.35
CA PRO A 281 -6.57 8.16 -8.59
C PRO A 281 -5.81 8.91 -7.49
N LEU A 282 -6.38 9.99 -6.94
CA LEU A 282 -5.77 10.71 -5.82
C LEU A 282 -5.65 9.83 -4.57
N GLN A 283 -6.70 9.07 -4.22
CA GLN A 283 -6.66 8.14 -3.10
C GLN A 283 -5.61 7.04 -3.28
N ALA A 284 -5.51 6.50 -4.50
CA ALA A 284 -4.49 5.49 -4.83
C ALA A 284 -3.08 6.07 -4.68
N ALA A 285 -2.85 7.31 -5.10
CA ALA A 285 -1.57 7.99 -4.96
C ALA A 285 -1.21 8.22 -3.48
N ILE A 286 -2.17 8.68 -2.66
CA ILE A 286 -1.97 8.85 -1.21
C ILE A 286 -1.65 7.50 -0.55
N LEU A 287 -2.36 6.43 -0.94
CA LEU A 287 -2.09 5.06 -0.48
C LEU A 287 -0.65 4.62 -0.74
N GLN A 288 -0.10 4.92 -1.93
CA GLN A 288 1.28 4.57 -2.26
C GLN A 288 2.28 5.28 -1.34
N VAL A 289 2.07 6.58 -1.07
CA VAL A 289 2.91 7.30 -0.10
C VAL A 289 2.79 6.70 1.29
N GLN A 290 1.56 6.43 1.76
CA GLN A 290 1.32 5.79 3.06
C GLN A 290 2.00 4.43 3.18
N HIS A 291 1.94 3.63 2.11
CA HIS A 291 2.55 2.32 2.03
C HIS A 291 4.08 2.40 2.10
N GLY A 292 4.70 3.30 1.32
CA GLY A 292 6.16 3.48 1.35
C GLY A 292 6.69 3.92 2.72
N VAL A 293 5.98 4.84 3.39
CA VAL A 293 6.29 5.22 4.79
C VAL A 293 6.11 4.04 5.74
N ARG A 294 5.02 3.27 5.60
CA ARG A 294 4.73 2.12 6.46
C ARG A 294 5.80 1.03 6.32
N ILE A 295 6.31 0.76 5.12
CA ILE A 295 7.41 -0.19 4.90
C ILE A 295 8.61 0.22 5.75
N MET A 296 9.07 1.46 5.65
CA MET A 296 10.23 1.95 6.39
C MET A 296 10.01 1.92 7.91
N ALA A 297 8.84 2.37 8.37
CA ALA A 297 8.50 2.37 9.79
C ALA A 297 8.40 0.96 10.36
N SER A 298 7.86 0.00 9.59
CA SER A 298 7.78 -1.40 10.00
C SER A 298 9.17 -2.01 10.15
N GLU A 299 10.09 -1.78 9.21
CA GLU A 299 11.46 -2.31 9.33
C GLU A 299 12.24 -1.58 10.44
N LEU A 300 11.94 -0.32 10.72
CA LEU A 300 12.52 0.41 11.84
C LEU A 300 12.04 -0.18 13.18
N PHE A 301 10.76 -0.55 13.26
CA PHE A 301 10.21 -1.24 14.42
C PHE A 301 10.81 -2.64 14.61
N THR A 302 10.99 -3.41 13.53
CA THR A 302 11.59 -4.75 13.61
C THR A 302 13.06 -4.67 14.00
N THR A 303 13.84 -3.78 13.40
CA THR A 303 15.26 -3.57 13.75
C THR A 303 15.42 -3.13 15.20
N MET A 304 14.62 -2.18 15.67
CA MET A 304 14.64 -1.70 17.06
C MET A 304 14.27 -2.79 18.09
N ASN A 305 13.44 -3.75 17.72
CA ASN A 305 13.00 -4.83 18.59
C ASN A 305 13.65 -6.19 18.29
N SER A 306 14.57 -6.26 17.33
CA SER A 306 15.25 -7.49 16.91
C SER A 306 16.02 -8.17 18.06
N THR A 307 16.50 -7.38 19.04
CA THR A 307 17.13 -7.85 20.27
C THR A 307 16.14 -8.48 21.25
N LEU A 308 14.88 -8.04 21.24
CA LEU A 308 13.79 -8.53 22.09
C LEU A 308 12.99 -9.68 21.42
N ILE A 309 12.97 -9.71 20.08
CA ILE A 309 12.12 -10.55 19.24
C ILE A 309 12.99 -11.02 18.07
N SER A 310 13.86 -12.00 18.26
CA SER A 310 14.51 -12.61 17.10
C SER A 310 13.57 -13.67 16.49
N PRO A 311 13.25 -13.58 15.18
CA PRO A 311 12.31 -14.50 14.54
C PRO A 311 12.72 -15.96 14.70
N SER A 312 14.02 -16.24 14.65
CA SER A 312 14.58 -17.58 14.85
C SER A 312 14.30 -18.12 16.25
N LYS A 313 14.47 -17.31 17.29
CA LYS A 313 14.25 -17.74 18.67
C LYS A 313 12.77 -17.91 18.98
N ILE A 314 11.90 -17.05 18.44
CA ILE A 314 10.44 -17.23 18.55
C ILE A 314 9.99 -18.46 17.80
N THR A 315 10.51 -18.69 16.60
CA THR A 315 10.18 -19.90 15.81
C THR A 315 10.63 -21.15 16.57
N SER A 316 11.83 -21.13 17.17
CA SER A 316 12.31 -22.22 18.03
C SER A 316 11.37 -22.47 19.22
N LEU A 317 11.00 -21.42 19.97
CA LEU A 317 10.06 -21.52 21.09
C LEU A 317 8.67 -22.06 20.66
N LEU A 318 8.12 -21.53 19.56
CA LEU A 318 6.84 -22.01 19.02
C LEU A 318 6.92 -23.46 18.54
N THR A 319 8.04 -23.85 17.94
CA THR A 319 8.26 -25.23 17.52
C THR A 319 8.35 -26.15 18.74
N SER A 320 9.02 -25.73 19.82
CA SER A 320 9.07 -26.51 21.07
C SER A 320 7.70 -26.68 21.73
N LEU A 321 6.83 -25.67 21.63
CA LEU A 321 5.52 -25.64 22.30
C LEU A 321 4.39 -26.27 21.47
N LEU A 322 4.38 -26.05 20.15
CA LEU A 322 3.24 -26.36 19.28
C LEU A 322 3.51 -27.49 18.29
N ALA A 323 4.78 -27.84 18.03
CA ALA A 323 5.05 -28.95 17.13
C ALA A 323 4.57 -30.26 17.78
N PHE A 324 4.19 -31.21 16.92
CA PHE A 324 3.88 -32.56 17.35
C PHE A 324 5.04 -33.10 18.21
N PRO A 325 4.76 -33.83 19.31
CA PRO A 325 5.77 -34.37 20.21
C PRO A 325 6.52 -35.55 19.55
N SER A 326 7.30 -35.24 18.51
CA SER A 326 8.23 -36.13 17.82
C SER A 326 9.59 -35.46 17.69
N THR A 327 10.64 -36.24 17.45
CA THR A 327 11.97 -35.71 17.11
C THR A 327 11.93 -34.98 15.76
N CYS A 328 12.73 -33.94 15.61
CA CYS A 328 12.86 -33.16 14.39
C CYS A 328 14.27 -32.59 14.24
N ASP A 329 14.62 -32.05 13.08
CA ASP A 329 15.97 -31.50 12.82
C ASP A 329 16.38 -30.41 13.82
N ILE A 330 15.41 -29.66 14.35
CA ILE A 330 15.64 -28.60 15.34
C ILE A 330 15.82 -29.18 16.75
N PHE A 331 15.12 -30.29 17.06
CA PHE A 331 15.15 -30.97 18.34
C PHE A 331 15.34 -32.47 18.12
N PRO A 332 16.59 -32.93 17.95
CA PRO A 332 16.87 -34.33 17.65
C PRO A 332 16.51 -35.28 18.79
N THR A 333 16.40 -34.77 20.03
CA THR A 333 16.03 -35.54 21.21
C THR A 333 14.96 -34.83 22.02
N TYR A 334 14.18 -35.57 22.80
CA TYR A 334 13.23 -34.98 23.76
C TYR A 334 13.96 -34.14 24.83
N PHE A 335 15.19 -34.50 25.18
CA PHE A 335 16.05 -33.70 26.07
C PHE A 335 16.37 -32.31 25.49
N SER A 336 16.79 -32.22 24.22
CA SER A 336 17.13 -30.92 23.64
C SER A 336 15.93 -29.97 23.54
N ARG A 337 14.72 -30.54 23.38
CA ARG A 337 13.46 -29.78 23.48
C ARG A 337 13.18 -29.31 24.90
N ALA A 338 13.37 -30.17 25.90
CA ALA A 338 13.19 -29.84 27.32
C ALA A 338 14.17 -28.72 27.76
N ASP A 339 15.45 -28.87 27.44
CA ASP A 339 16.49 -27.88 27.75
C ASP A 339 16.23 -26.53 27.06
N SER A 340 15.82 -26.55 25.79
CA SER A 340 15.44 -25.33 25.07
C SER A 340 14.27 -24.59 25.73
N LEU A 341 13.24 -25.29 26.19
CA LEU A 341 12.11 -24.69 26.92
C LEU A 341 12.56 -24.12 28.26
N CYS A 342 13.46 -24.79 28.97
CA CYS A 342 13.97 -24.33 30.27
C CYS A 342 15.06 -23.25 30.16
N SER A 343 15.58 -23.00 28.96
CA SER A 343 16.66 -22.03 28.75
C SER A 343 16.26 -20.59 29.12
N VAL A 344 17.27 -19.80 29.52
CA VAL A 344 17.13 -18.36 29.78
C VAL A 344 16.60 -17.63 28.53
N GLY A 345 16.98 -18.10 27.33
CA GLY A 345 16.51 -17.53 26.06
C GLY A 345 15.00 -17.61 25.90
N SER A 346 14.38 -18.75 26.17
CA SER A 346 12.93 -18.93 26.09
C SER A 346 12.17 -18.06 27.10
N LEU A 347 12.72 -17.93 28.32
CA LEU A 347 12.17 -17.06 29.36
C LEU A 347 12.27 -15.57 29.01
N ASP A 348 13.37 -15.14 28.40
CA ASP A 348 13.55 -13.74 28.02
C ASP A 348 12.66 -13.34 26.83
N ILE A 349 12.40 -14.27 25.91
CA ILE A 349 11.39 -14.09 24.86
C ILE A 349 10.01 -13.93 25.49
N LEU A 350 9.65 -14.79 26.44
CA LEU A 350 8.38 -14.71 27.17
C LEU A 350 8.19 -13.37 27.89
N LYS A 351 9.20 -12.91 28.62
CA LYS A 351 9.19 -11.59 29.26
C LYS A 351 9.05 -10.48 28.22
N SER A 352 9.71 -10.61 27.07
CA SER A 352 9.65 -9.62 25.98
C SER A 352 8.27 -9.58 25.33
N LEU A 353 7.65 -10.74 25.07
CA LEU A 353 6.28 -10.86 24.57
C LEU A 353 5.27 -10.27 25.56
N LYS A 354 5.44 -10.52 26.87
CA LYS A 354 4.60 -9.92 27.91
C LYS A 354 4.73 -8.40 27.96
N LYS A 355 5.94 -7.85 27.80
CA LYS A 355 6.15 -6.39 27.70
C LYS A 355 5.50 -5.80 26.45
N LEU A 356 5.49 -6.53 25.33
CA LEU A 356 4.87 -6.10 24.08
C LEU A 356 3.34 -6.14 24.14
N SER A 357 2.75 -7.18 24.73
CA SER A 357 1.30 -7.28 24.91
C SER A 357 0.77 -6.16 25.82
N GLN A 358 1.54 -5.78 26.83
CA GLN A 358 1.23 -4.62 27.68
C GLN A 358 1.34 -3.28 26.92
N LYS A 359 2.31 -3.15 26.01
CA LYS A 359 2.51 -1.93 25.22
C LYS A 359 1.48 -1.76 24.10
N TYR A 360 0.97 -2.86 23.56
CA TYR A 360 -0.04 -2.89 22.49
C TYR A 360 -1.25 -3.71 22.93
N PRO A 361 -2.11 -3.17 23.81
CA PRO A 361 -3.32 -3.87 24.21
C PRO A 361 -4.22 -4.08 22.97
N CYS A 362 -4.63 -5.32 22.74
CA CYS A 362 -5.59 -5.64 21.69
C CYS A 362 -6.90 -4.88 21.96
N LYS A 363 -7.37 -4.10 20.99
CA LYS A 363 -8.60 -3.30 21.10
C LYS A 363 -9.88 -4.12 20.91
N ASP A 364 -9.77 -5.38 20.49
CA ASP A 364 -10.91 -6.30 20.28
C ASP A 364 -11.33 -6.97 21.59
N GLN A 365 -11.61 -6.18 22.62
CA GLN A 365 -12.32 -6.63 23.81
C GLN A 365 -13.78 -6.18 23.75
N SER A 366 -14.46 -6.49 22.64
CA SER A 366 -15.92 -6.48 22.64
C SER A 366 -16.44 -7.81 23.19
N THR A 367 -16.98 -7.71 24.40
CA THR A 367 -18.14 -8.42 24.95
C THR A 367 -18.14 -9.92 25.28
N HIS A 368 -17.25 -10.80 24.82
CA HIS A 368 -17.24 -12.19 25.34
C HIS A 368 -15.85 -12.82 25.43
N GLY A 369 -15.37 -13.03 26.67
CA GLY A 369 -14.19 -13.85 26.97
C GLY A 369 -13.15 -13.13 27.83
N LYS A 370 -13.34 -13.10 29.15
CA LYS A 370 -12.36 -12.63 30.14
C LYS A 370 -11.11 -13.53 30.27
N ASP A 371 -11.00 -14.60 29.48
CA ASP A 371 -10.06 -15.70 29.75
C ASP A 371 -8.88 -15.80 28.77
N LEU A 372 -8.83 -15.03 27.67
CA LEU A 372 -7.71 -15.07 26.72
C LEU A 372 -6.49 -14.21 27.13
N SER A 373 -6.54 -13.51 28.28
CA SER A 373 -5.45 -12.66 28.75
C SER A 373 -4.36 -13.39 29.55
N SER A 374 -4.43 -14.71 29.69
CA SER A 374 -3.36 -15.47 30.36
C SER A 374 -2.19 -15.69 29.40
N CYS A 375 -1.28 -14.72 29.33
CA CYS A 375 0.03 -14.91 28.71
C CYS A 375 0.70 -16.16 29.32
N LEU A 376 1.30 -17.00 28.47
CA LEU A 376 1.99 -18.21 28.89
C LEU A 376 2.96 -17.89 30.04
N THR A 377 2.83 -18.62 31.14
CA THR A 377 3.58 -18.34 32.37
C THR A 377 4.90 -19.11 32.41
N LYS A 378 5.83 -18.64 33.24
CA LYS A 378 7.12 -19.33 33.43
C LYS A 378 6.89 -20.76 33.90
N GLU A 379 5.91 -20.95 34.78
CA GLU A 379 5.51 -22.23 35.34
C GLU A 379 5.02 -23.19 34.26
N GLN A 380 4.17 -22.72 33.33
CA GLN A 380 3.69 -23.52 32.21
C GLN A 380 4.80 -23.96 31.25
N LEU A 381 5.81 -23.11 31.04
CA LEU A 381 6.97 -23.46 30.24
C LEU A 381 7.80 -24.58 30.89
N LEU A 382 8.03 -24.47 32.21
CA LEU A 382 8.76 -25.46 32.99
C LEU A 382 8.02 -26.81 33.07
N VAL A 383 6.69 -26.79 33.21
CA VAL A 383 5.86 -28.01 33.16
C VAL A 383 6.00 -28.71 31.81
N ASN A 384 5.97 -27.96 30.70
CA ASN A 384 6.21 -28.56 29.38
C ASN A 384 7.63 -29.13 29.24
N GLY A 385 8.65 -28.42 29.75
CA GLY A 385 10.01 -28.95 29.82
C GLY A 385 10.09 -30.27 30.60
N LEU A 386 9.41 -30.37 31.74
CA LEU A 386 9.38 -31.57 32.57
C LEU A 386 8.65 -32.75 31.88
N LEU A 387 7.59 -32.49 31.12
CA LEU A 387 6.90 -33.52 30.33
C LEU A 387 7.83 -34.09 29.25
N TYR A 388 8.58 -33.25 28.54
CA TYR A 388 9.54 -33.71 27.54
C TYR A 388 10.73 -34.43 28.18
N LEU A 389 11.21 -33.99 29.34
CA LEU A 389 12.25 -34.68 30.10
C LEU A 389 11.78 -36.07 30.55
N ARG A 390 10.53 -36.20 31.01
CA ARG A 390 9.92 -37.50 31.32
C ARG A 390 9.88 -38.40 30.08
N SER A 391 9.43 -37.88 28.95
CA SER A 391 9.42 -38.64 27.69
C SER A 391 10.83 -39.08 27.27
N HIS A 392 11.84 -38.24 27.49
CA HIS A 392 13.23 -38.60 27.23
C HIS A 392 13.67 -39.80 28.08
N VAL A 393 13.50 -39.72 29.41
CA VAL A 393 13.87 -40.80 30.35
C VAL A 393 13.11 -42.09 30.06
N LEU A 394 11.83 -41.99 29.67
CA LEU A 394 11.04 -43.17 29.27
C LEU A 394 11.55 -43.81 27.97
N CYS A 395 12.03 -43.00 27.02
CA CYS A 395 12.58 -43.52 25.77
C CYS A 395 14.00 -44.07 25.92
N THR A 396 14.83 -43.48 26.79
CA THR A 396 16.21 -43.92 27.02
C THR A 396 16.30 -45.05 28.06
N GLY A 397 15.30 -45.18 28.94
CA GLY A 397 15.28 -46.15 30.04
C GLY A 397 16.15 -45.77 31.23
N GLU A 398 16.98 -44.73 31.10
CA GLU A 398 17.92 -44.27 32.12
C GLU A 398 17.89 -42.74 32.25
N MET A 399 18.25 -42.26 33.42
CA MET A 399 18.35 -40.84 33.72
C MET A 399 19.83 -40.45 33.79
N ASP A 400 20.34 -39.94 32.66
CA ASP A 400 21.71 -39.49 32.53
C ASP A 400 21.99 -38.23 33.35
N GLU A 401 23.28 -37.90 33.53
CA GLU A 401 23.72 -36.76 34.34
C GLU A 401 23.13 -35.42 33.82
N GLN A 402 22.95 -35.30 32.51
CA GLN A 402 22.35 -34.11 31.88
C GLN A 402 20.84 -34.01 32.19
N SER A 403 20.09 -35.12 32.13
CA SER A 403 18.69 -35.13 32.57
C SER A 403 18.53 -34.83 34.05
N LEU A 404 19.43 -35.34 34.90
CA LEU A 404 19.44 -35.07 36.35
C LEU A 404 19.68 -33.59 36.67
N THR A 405 20.64 -32.96 35.99
CA THR A 405 20.94 -31.53 36.17
C THR A 405 19.78 -30.65 35.73
N LEU A 406 19.15 -30.95 34.59
CA LEU A 406 17.95 -30.23 34.13
C LEU A 406 16.76 -30.44 35.08
N PHE A 407 16.55 -31.66 35.59
CA PHE A 407 15.51 -31.94 36.59
C PHE A 407 15.71 -31.14 37.87
N ARG A 408 16.95 -31.06 38.38
CA ARG A 408 17.29 -30.23 39.54
C ARG A 408 17.03 -28.75 39.27
N HIS A 409 17.39 -28.26 38.08
CA HIS A 409 17.12 -26.89 37.66
C HIS A 409 15.61 -26.59 37.66
N ILE A 410 14.80 -27.45 37.06
CA ILE A 410 13.34 -27.29 37.04
C ILE A 410 12.78 -27.26 38.47
N ASN A 411 13.19 -28.19 39.33
CA ASN A 411 12.69 -28.27 40.70
C ASN A 411 13.12 -27.09 41.59
N GLN A 412 14.37 -26.63 41.48
CA GLN A 412 14.85 -25.44 42.19
C GLN A 412 14.03 -24.20 41.85
N VAL A 413 13.64 -24.07 40.59
CA VAL A 413 12.86 -22.94 40.09
C VAL A 413 11.37 -23.06 40.44
N SER A 414 10.89 -24.26 40.78
CA SER A 414 9.46 -24.60 40.90
C SER A 414 8.97 -24.93 42.32
N LEU A 415 9.88 -24.96 43.30
CA LEU A 415 9.65 -25.49 44.65
C LEU A 415 8.56 -24.77 45.48
N ILE A 416 7.97 -23.67 44.99
CA ILE A 416 6.92 -22.93 45.70
C ILE A 416 5.55 -23.02 45.00
N SER A 417 5.47 -23.40 43.70
CA SER A 417 4.23 -23.29 42.91
C SER A 417 3.73 -24.59 42.27
N ILE A 418 4.60 -25.57 41.96
CA ILE A 418 4.16 -26.82 41.30
C ILE A 418 3.59 -27.85 42.29
N PHE A 419 3.95 -27.78 43.58
CA PHE A 419 3.49 -28.71 44.61
C PHE A 419 1.95 -28.72 44.81
N PHE A 420 1.24 -27.68 44.37
CA PHE A 420 -0.22 -27.61 44.47
C PHE A 420 -0.99 -28.17 43.26
N SER A 421 -0.34 -28.42 42.11
CA SER A 421 -1.04 -28.83 40.87
C SER A 421 -0.83 -30.28 40.44
N PHE A 422 0.06 -31.05 41.08
CA PHE A 422 0.33 -32.44 40.70
C PHE A 422 0.43 -33.36 41.91
N SER A 423 -0.72 -33.80 42.45
CA SER A 423 -0.77 -34.92 43.41
C SER A 423 -0.66 -36.31 42.72
N GLY A 424 -0.56 -36.37 41.39
CA GLY A 424 -0.60 -37.63 40.62
C GLY A 424 0.71 -38.20 40.07
N ILE A 425 1.85 -37.50 40.18
CA ILE A 425 3.13 -37.93 39.55
C ILE A 425 4.07 -38.68 40.54
N ASN A 426 3.67 -38.83 41.80
CA ASN A 426 4.52 -39.35 42.87
C ASN A 426 4.87 -40.86 42.79
N ILE A 427 4.42 -41.58 41.76
CA ILE A 427 4.55 -43.05 41.71
C ILE A 427 5.72 -43.53 40.82
N CYS A 428 6.14 -42.77 39.79
CA CYS A 428 7.25 -43.22 38.92
C CYS A 428 8.65 -42.75 39.35
N PHE A 429 8.80 -41.59 39.99
CA PHE A 429 10.13 -41.06 40.36
C PHE A 429 10.68 -41.59 41.68
N LYS A 430 9.82 -42.13 42.55
CA LYS A 430 10.24 -42.74 43.83
C LYS A 430 11.04 -44.02 43.63
N HIS A 431 10.90 -44.70 42.49
CA HIS A 431 11.59 -45.95 42.20
C HIS A 431 13.01 -45.77 41.67
N ILE A 432 13.34 -44.59 41.12
CA ILE A 432 14.66 -44.30 40.52
C ILE A 432 15.61 -43.65 41.54
N LEU A 433 15.09 -42.93 42.55
CA LEU A 433 15.89 -42.34 43.62
C LEU A 433 16.24 -43.30 44.77
N LEU A 434 15.78 -44.55 44.73
CA LEU A 434 16.09 -45.57 45.74
C LEU A 434 17.14 -46.61 45.26
N TYR A 435 17.71 -46.44 44.07
CA TYR A 435 18.70 -47.35 43.49
C TYR A 435 19.95 -46.66 42.92
N ASN A 436 20.34 -45.51 43.47
CA ASN A 436 21.69 -44.95 43.31
C ASN A 436 22.20 -44.40 44.64
#